data_AF-Q2JAH2-F1
#
_entry.id   AF-Q2JAH2-F1
#
_cell.length_a   1.000
_cell.length_b   1.000
_cell.length_c   1.000
_cell.angle_alpha   90.00
_cell.angle_beta   90.00
_cell.angle_gamma   90.00
#
_symmetry.space_group_name_H-M   'P 1'
#
loop_
_entity.id
_entity.type
_entity.pdbx_description
1 polymer ?
#
loop_
_entity_poly.entity_id
_entity_poly.type
_entity_poly.pdbx_seq_one_letter_code
_entity_poly.pdbx_strand_id
1 'polypeptide(L)'
;MATQATRKAAEQAALEALGGRVAAIGDLGLAAARRADAADGPARAKARTAELLAAARAEGRALTDAAVEEIAAADDDYAARRAAAVDAGWTEQELAALNYPPLSRRRRTSPSTPTAAPTGRPTSADSRLPTQDIPATDSAETSA
;
A
#
# COMPACT_ATOMS: atom_id res chain seq x y z
N MET A 1 38.49 -39.49 -53.41
CA MET A 1 39.22 -38.31 -52.89
C MET A 1 38.26 -37.13 -52.88
N ALA A 2 38.09 -36.46 -51.74
CA ALA A 2 37.29 -35.23 -51.68
C ALA A 2 38.01 -34.12 -52.46
N THR A 3 37.30 -33.41 -53.34
CA THR A 3 37.86 -32.31 -54.12
C THR A 3 38.03 -31.07 -53.24
N GLN A 4 38.95 -30.16 -53.61
CA GLN A 4 39.18 -28.91 -52.85
C GLN A 4 37.90 -28.08 -52.65
N ALA A 5 36.97 -28.13 -53.61
CA ALA A 5 35.66 -27.48 -53.53
C ALA A 5 34.77 -28.06 -52.42
N THR A 6 34.71 -29.40 -52.29
CA THR A 6 33.93 -30.05 -51.21
C THR A 6 34.45 -29.73 -49.82
N ARG A 7 35.78 -29.56 -49.66
CA ARG A 7 36.37 -29.14 -48.39
C ARG A 7 35.98 -27.71 -48.01
N LYS A 8 36.09 -26.76 -48.95
CA LYS A 8 35.69 -25.36 -48.71
C LYS A 8 34.20 -25.22 -48.38
N ALA A 9 33.33 -25.97 -49.06
CA ALA A 9 31.90 -25.96 -48.76
C ALA A 9 31.59 -26.50 -47.35
N ALA A 10 32.25 -27.57 -46.92
CA ALA A 10 32.10 -28.11 -45.58
C ALA A 10 32.62 -27.15 -44.50
N GLU A 11 33.74 -26.47 -44.75
CA GLU A 11 34.29 -25.44 -43.86
C GLU A 11 33.36 -24.24 -43.72
N GLN A 12 32.81 -23.74 -44.83
CA GLN A 12 31.84 -22.65 -44.83
C GLN A 12 30.58 -23.02 -44.02
N ALA A 13 30.04 -24.21 -44.22
CA ALA A 13 28.89 -24.70 -43.46
C ALA A 13 29.21 -24.83 -41.96
N ALA A 14 30.43 -25.26 -41.61
CA ALA A 14 30.87 -25.33 -40.22
C ALA A 14 31.02 -23.94 -39.58
N LEU A 15 31.53 -22.95 -40.32
CA LEU A 15 31.65 -21.56 -39.87
C LEU A 15 30.29 -20.90 -39.69
N GLU A 16 29.35 -21.12 -40.59
CA GLU A 16 27.97 -20.64 -40.45
C GLU A 16 27.27 -21.26 -39.24
N ALA A 17 27.43 -22.58 -39.05
CA ALA A 17 26.92 -23.26 -37.87
C ALA A 17 27.55 -22.74 -36.57
N LEU A 18 28.84 -22.41 -36.58
CA LEU A 18 29.52 -21.80 -35.44
C LEU A 18 29.01 -20.37 -35.19
N GLY A 19 28.87 -19.56 -36.23
CA GLY A 19 28.31 -18.21 -36.13
C GLY A 19 26.90 -18.20 -35.55
N GLY A 20 26.05 -19.13 -35.99
CA GLY A 20 24.71 -19.32 -35.43
C GLY A 20 24.73 -19.70 -33.94
N ARG A 21 25.66 -20.57 -33.52
CA ARG A 21 25.82 -20.95 -32.11
C ARG A 21 26.30 -19.77 -31.24
N VAL A 22 27.24 -18.96 -31.74
CA VAL A 22 27.74 -17.78 -31.04
C VAL A 22 26.63 -16.75 -30.86
N ALA A 23 25.84 -16.47 -31.91
CA ALA A 23 24.69 -15.58 -31.82
C ALA A 23 23.67 -16.07 -30.78
N ALA A 24 23.30 -17.36 -30.82
CA ALA A 24 22.34 -17.95 -29.90
C ALA A 24 22.79 -17.86 -28.43
N ILE A 25 24.08 -18.04 -28.14
CA ILE A 25 24.62 -17.86 -26.77
C ILE A 25 24.55 -16.40 -26.34
N GLY A 26 24.81 -15.45 -27.25
CA GLY A 26 24.67 -14.02 -27.00
C GLY A 26 23.23 -13.65 -26.63
N ASP A 27 22.26 -14.10 -27.41
CA ASP A 27 20.83 -13.86 -27.16
C ASP A 27 20.37 -14.48 -25.83
N LEU A 28 20.84 -15.69 -25.52
CA LEU A 28 20.56 -16.35 -24.24
C LEU A 28 21.14 -15.56 -23.06
N GLY A 29 22.35 -15.03 -23.19
CA GLY A 29 22.97 -14.19 -22.17
C GLY A 29 22.16 -12.92 -21.90
N LEU A 30 21.69 -12.25 -22.97
CA LEU A 30 20.82 -11.07 -22.85
C LEU A 30 19.48 -11.41 -22.18
N ALA A 31 18.87 -12.54 -22.55
CA ALA A 31 17.63 -13.01 -21.93
C ALA A 31 17.83 -13.35 -20.45
N ALA A 32 18.97 -13.95 -20.08
CA ALA A 32 19.31 -14.27 -18.70
C ALA A 32 19.49 -13.00 -17.85
N ALA A 33 20.18 -11.98 -18.37
CA ALA A 33 20.32 -10.69 -17.70
C ALA A 33 18.96 -10.03 -17.44
N ARG A 34 18.11 -9.95 -18.49
CA ARG A 34 16.75 -9.42 -18.37
C ARG A 34 15.91 -10.19 -17.36
N ARG A 35 16.05 -11.52 -17.33
CA ARG A 35 15.35 -12.37 -16.36
C ARG A 35 15.81 -12.09 -14.92
N ALA A 36 17.11 -11.88 -14.70
CA ALA A 36 17.64 -11.52 -13.39
C ALA A 36 17.09 -10.16 -12.94
N ASP A 37 17.13 -9.14 -13.81
CA ASP A 37 16.58 -7.81 -13.51
C ASP A 37 15.07 -7.86 -13.17
N ALA A 38 14.32 -8.65 -13.94
CA ALA A 38 12.89 -8.82 -13.75
C ALA A 38 12.54 -9.57 -12.45
N ALA A 39 13.38 -10.50 -12.01
CA ALA A 39 13.17 -11.25 -10.76
C ALA A 39 13.17 -10.32 -9.53
N ASP A 40 13.99 -9.27 -9.55
CA ASP A 40 14.09 -8.30 -8.45
C ASP A 40 13.04 -7.17 -8.52
N GLY A 41 12.37 -7.01 -9.66
CA GLY A 41 11.37 -5.96 -9.88
C GLY A 41 10.24 -5.96 -8.82
N PRO A 42 9.58 -7.11 -8.57
CA PRO A 42 8.50 -7.19 -7.58
C PRO A 42 8.95 -6.86 -6.15
N ALA A 43 10.14 -7.27 -5.74
CA ALA A 43 10.66 -6.97 -4.40
C ALA A 43 10.94 -5.48 -4.23
N ARG A 44 11.57 -4.85 -5.22
CA ARG A 44 11.80 -3.39 -5.26
C ARG A 44 10.49 -2.61 -5.27
N ALA A 45 9.51 -3.02 -6.07
CA ALA A 45 8.19 -2.40 -6.11
C ALA A 45 7.49 -2.47 -4.75
N LYS A 46 7.49 -3.65 -4.10
CA LYS A 46 6.90 -3.83 -2.77
C LYS A 46 7.59 -2.95 -1.71
N ALA A 47 8.91 -2.90 -1.70
CA ALA A 47 9.66 -2.05 -0.79
C ALA A 47 9.28 -0.58 -0.98
N ARG A 48 9.25 -0.12 -2.24
CA ARG A 48 8.87 1.25 -2.56
C ARG A 48 7.44 1.60 -2.15
N THR A 49 6.49 0.69 -2.39
CA THR A 49 5.10 0.88 -1.95
C THR A 49 5.00 0.94 -0.42
N ALA A 50 5.73 0.09 0.30
CA ALA A 50 5.74 0.11 1.75
C ALA A 50 6.28 1.44 2.31
N GLU A 51 7.36 1.96 1.74
CA GLU A 51 7.91 3.27 2.09
C GLU A 51 6.88 4.40 1.87
N LEU A 52 6.23 4.43 0.71
CA LEU A 52 5.24 5.46 0.39
C LEU A 52 4.04 5.40 1.32
N LEU A 53 3.54 4.21 1.65
CA LEU A 53 2.44 4.04 2.60
C LEU A 53 2.85 4.43 4.02
N ALA A 54 4.09 4.16 4.43
CA ALA A 54 4.59 4.60 5.73
C ALA A 54 4.67 6.12 5.81
N ALA A 55 5.20 6.78 4.77
CA ALA A 55 5.27 8.23 4.69
C ALA A 55 3.88 8.88 4.71
N ALA A 56 2.95 8.42 3.87
CA ALA A 56 1.59 8.95 3.82
C ALA A 56 0.85 8.79 5.16
N ARG A 57 1.05 7.68 5.87
CA ARG A 57 0.48 7.48 7.21
C ARG A 57 1.09 8.37 8.27
N ALA A 58 2.37 8.72 8.15
CA ALA A 58 3.03 9.64 9.08
C ALA A 58 2.51 11.07 8.84
N GLU A 59 2.44 11.49 7.58
CA GLU A 59 1.91 12.79 7.18
C GLU A 59 0.44 12.97 7.59
N GLY A 60 -0.41 11.98 7.31
CA GLY A 60 -1.82 12.03 7.70
C GLY A 60 -2.03 12.13 9.22
N ARG A 61 -1.17 11.48 10.00
CA ARG A 61 -1.17 11.63 11.47
C ARG A 61 -0.75 13.04 11.89
N ALA A 62 0.36 13.54 11.35
CA ALA A 62 0.82 14.89 11.65
C ALA A 62 -0.23 15.97 11.34
N LEU A 63 -0.95 15.84 10.21
CA LEU A 63 -2.04 16.74 9.86
C LEU A 63 -3.23 16.63 10.83
N THR A 64 -3.58 15.42 11.25
CA THR A 64 -4.68 15.20 12.20
C THR A 64 -4.32 15.77 13.57
N ASP A 65 -3.11 15.51 14.05
CA ASP A 65 -2.62 16.01 15.34
C ASP A 65 -2.58 17.54 15.34
N ALA A 66 -2.05 18.16 14.27
CA ALA A 66 -2.05 19.60 14.11
C ALA A 66 -3.47 20.20 14.11
N ALA A 67 -4.43 19.58 13.41
CA ALA A 67 -5.82 20.04 13.41
C ALA A 67 -6.48 19.91 14.79
N VAL A 68 -6.17 18.85 15.54
CA VAL A 68 -6.66 18.67 16.92
C VAL A 68 -6.07 19.72 17.86
N GLU A 69 -4.80 20.05 17.70
CA GLU A 69 -4.13 21.12 18.45
C GLU A 69 -4.73 22.50 18.12
N GLU A 70 -5.00 22.76 16.84
CA GLU A 70 -5.65 24.01 16.40
C GLU A 70 -7.05 24.17 16.99
N ILE A 71 -7.86 23.11 16.97
CA ILE A 71 -9.19 23.11 17.62
C ILE A 71 -9.05 23.36 19.12
N ALA A 72 -8.09 22.72 19.80
CA ALA A 72 -7.87 22.94 21.22
C ALA A 72 -7.45 24.38 21.53
N ALA A 73 -6.57 24.98 20.72
CA ALA A 73 -6.15 26.36 20.87
C ALA A 73 -7.32 27.34 20.64
N ALA A 74 -8.17 27.06 19.64
CA ALA A 74 -9.38 27.85 19.38
C ALA A 74 -10.41 27.73 20.51
N ASP A 75 -10.61 26.53 21.06
CA ASP A 75 -11.46 26.29 22.23
C ASP A 75 -10.97 27.10 23.44
N ASP A 76 -9.65 27.10 23.69
CA ASP A 76 -9.03 27.80 24.82
C ASP A 76 -9.12 29.33 24.66
N ASP A 77 -8.87 29.89 23.46
CA ASP A 77 -9.06 31.31 23.21
C ASP A 77 -10.54 31.70 23.34
N TYR A 78 -11.46 30.91 22.77
CA TYR A 78 -12.89 31.16 22.91
C TYR A 78 -13.32 31.19 24.38
N ALA A 79 -12.86 30.22 25.19
CA ALA A 79 -13.13 30.20 26.62
C ALA A 79 -12.60 31.43 27.34
N ALA A 80 -11.38 31.87 27.03
CA ALA A 80 -10.79 33.08 27.60
C ALA A 80 -11.57 34.34 27.24
N ARG A 81 -11.96 34.50 25.96
CA ARG A 81 -12.75 35.64 25.47
C ARG A 81 -14.14 35.67 26.09
N ARG A 82 -14.76 34.51 26.24
CA ARG A 82 -16.08 34.38 26.86
C ARG A 82 -16.04 34.74 28.34
N ALA A 83 -15.03 34.29 29.08
CA ALA A 83 -14.81 34.68 30.47
C ALA A 83 -14.66 36.20 30.60
N ALA A 84 -13.84 36.83 29.75
CA ALA A 84 -13.67 38.27 29.74
C ALA A 84 -14.97 39.04 29.41
N ALA A 85 -15.83 38.50 28.54
CA ALA A 85 -17.14 39.10 28.26
C ALA A 85 -18.07 39.01 29.49
N VAL A 86 -18.09 37.88 30.19
CA VAL A 86 -18.86 37.72 31.43
C VAL A 86 -18.34 38.67 32.51
N ASP A 87 -17.02 38.81 32.66
CA ASP A 87 -16.39 39.78 33.59
C ASP A 87 -16.75 41.23 33.24
N ALA A 88 -17.00 41.53 31.96
CA ALA A 88 -17.48 42.83 31.49
C ALA A 88 -19.01 43.03 31.67
N GLY A 89 -19.70 42.07 32.30
CA GLY A 89 -21.11 42.17 32.66
C GLY A 89 -22.09 41.55 31.67
N TRP A 90 -21.62 40.88 30.62
CA TRP A 90 -22.50 40.17 29.69
C TRP A 90 -23.09 38.92 30.36
N THR A 91 -24.40 38.74 30.24
CA THR A 91 -25.05 37.54 30.72
C THR A 91 -24.95 36.40 29.70
N GLU A 92 -25.02 35.17 30.20
CA GLU A 92 -25.09 33.95 29.39
C GLU A 92 -26.21 33.99 28.34
N GLN A 93 -27.34 34.61 28.69
CA GLN A 93 -28.52 34.70 27.83
C GLN A 93 -28.34 35.70 26.69
N GLU A 94 -27.66 36.81 26.94
CA GLU A 94 -27.29 37.81 25.92
C GLU A 94 -26.25 37.25 24.94
N LEU A 95 -25.24 36.52 25.44
CA LEU A 95 -24.26 35.84 24.59
C LEU A 95 -24.94 34.80 23.69
N ALA A 96 -25.87 34.00 24.25
CA ALA A 96 -26.64 33.04 23.47
C ALA A 96 -27.53 33.72 22.41
N ALA A 97 -28.16 34.86 22.73
CA ALA A 97 -28.94 35.64 21.76
C ALA A 97 -28.10 36.18 20.60
N LEU A 98 -26.79 36.36 20.81
CA LEU A 98 -25.81 36.72 19.78
C LEU A 98 -25.18 35.52 19.05
N ASN A 99 -25.69 34.30 19.27
CA ASN A 99 -25.16 33.05 18.73
C ASN A 99 -23.74 32.70 19.22
N TYR A 100 -23.35 33.14 20.42
CA TYR A 100 -22.16 32.63 21.09
C TYR A 100 -22.54 31.43 21.97
N PRO A 101 -22.25 30.19 21.53
CA PRO A 101 -22.69 29.00 22.23
C PRO A 101 -22.02 28.85 23.62
N PRO A 102 -22.64 28.13 24.56
CA PRO A 102 -21.98 27.79 25.80
C PRO A 102 -20.79 26.84 25.56
N LEU A 103 -19.79 26.91 26.44
CA LEU A 103 -18.65 25.99 26.39
C LEU A 103 -19.14 24.54 26.55
N SER A 104 -18.83 23.70 25.57
CA SER A 104 -19.15 22.27 25.65
C SER A 104 -18.30 21.64 26.75
N ARG A 105 -18.91 20.93 27.71
CA ARG A 105 -18.12 20.17 28.70
C ARG A 105 -17.31 19.11 27.96
N ARG A 106 -16.01 19.35 27.79
CA ARG A 106 -15.07 18.39 27.21
C ARG A 106 -15.19 17.07 27.98
N ARG A 107 -15.72 16.04 27.32
CA ARG A 107 -15.73 14.67 27.85
C ARG A 107 -14.28 14.20 27.81
N ARG A 108 -13.62 14.19 28.97
CA ARG A 108 -12.24 13.71 29.14
C ARG A 108 -12.14 12.30 28.57
N THR A 109 -11.62 12.15 27.35
CA THR A 109 -11.27 10.85 26.78
C THR A 109 -10.03 10.38 27.53
N SER A 110 -10.21 9.42 28.43
CA SER A 110 -9.07 8.75 29.05
C SER A 110 -8.28 8.06 27.95
N PRO A 111 -6.94 8.18 27.93
CA PRO A 111 -6.12 7.48 26.95
C PRO A 111 -6.28 5.98 27.18
N SER A 112 -6.97 5.30 26.27
CA SER A 112 -7.02 3.84 26.24
C SER A 112 -5.60 3.33 25.99
N THR A 113 -4.96 2.83 27.05
CA THR A 113 -3.69 2.13 26.95
C THR A 113 -3.89 0.94 26.01
N PRO A 114 -3.06 0.74 24.96
CA PRO A 114 -3.18 -0.44 24.13
C PRO A 114 -2.82 -1.67 24.97
N THR A 115 -3.84 -2.45 25.35
CA THR A 115 -3.68 -3.77 25.95
C THR A 115 -2.86 -4.63 25.00
N ALA A 116 -1.65 -4.99 25.44
CA ALA A 116 -0.82 -5.99 24.77
C ALA A 116 -1.63 -7.27 24.57
N ALA A 117 -1.73 -7.72 23.33
CA ALA A 117 -2.40 -8.97 22.98
C ALA A 117 -1.78 -10.14 23.75
N PRO A 118 -2.56 -10.98 24.47
CA PRO A 118 -2.02 -12.18 25.05
C PRO A 118 -1.59 -13.13 23.94
N THR A 119 -0.35 -13.60 24.05
CA THR A 119 0.28 -14.61 23.20
C THR A 119 -0.43 -15.95 23.45
N GLY A 120 -1.58 -16.14 22.83
CA GLY A 120 -2.38 -17.36 22.86
C GLY A 120 -1.99 -18.30 21.73
N ARG A 121 -1.15 -19.28 22.06
CA ARG A 121 -0.82 -20.51 21.31
C ARG A 121 -2.06 -21.09 20.56
N PRO A 122 -1.98 -21.40 19.25
CA PRO A 122 -3.08 -22.09 18.57
C PRO A 122 -3.12 -23.55 19.00
N THR A 123 -4.14 -23.95 19.75
CA THR A 123 -4.54 -25.35 19.90
C THR A 123 -5.60 -25.67 18.86
N SER A 124 -5.37 -26.74 18.13
CA SER A 124 -6.25 -27.28 17.09
C SER A 124 -7.67 -27.53 17.60
N ALA A 125 -8.67 -27.07 16.83
CA ALA A 125 -10.02 -27.62 16.77
C ALA A 125 -10.56 -27.22 15.38
N ASP A 126 -10.46 -28.12 14.41
CA ASP A 126 -11.61 -28.87 13.92
C ASP A 126 -12.81 -27.95 13.60
N SER A 127 -12.93 -27.57 12.34
CA SER A 127 -14.16 -27.01 11.79
C SER A 127 -14.30 -27.48 10.36
N ARG A 128 -15.25 -28.41 10.23
CA ARG A 128 -15.74 -29.05 9.03
C ARG A 128 -16.07 -28.00 7.96
N LEU A 129 -15.57 -28.22 6.76
CA LEU A 129 -15.93 -27.50 5.54
C LEU A 129 -17.44 -27.61 5.29
N PRO A 130 -18.20 -26.51 5.12
CA PRO A 130 -19.43 -26.58 4.36
C PRO A 130 -19.08 -26.63 2.87
N THR A 131 -19.38 -27.78 2.25
CA THR A 131 -19.52 -27.93 0.80
C THR A 131 -20.42 -26.82 0.27
N GLN A 132 -19.85 -25.90 -0.51
CA GLN A 132 -20.65 -24.97 -1.29
C GLN A 132 -20.86 -25.60 -2.67
N ASP A 133 -22.09 -26.05 -2.91
CA ASP A 133 -22.61 -26.38 -4.24
C ASP A 133 -22.41 -25.18 -5.16
N ILE A 134 -21.59 -25.35 -6.20
CA ILE A 134 -21.51 -24.44 -7.32
C ILE A 134 -22.44 -25.02 -8.40
N PRO A 135 -23.62 -24.43 -8.68
CA PRO A 135 -24.35 -24.81 -9.88
C PRO A 135 -23.54 -24.36 -11.10
N ALA A 136 -23.23 -25.35 -11.94
CA ALA A 136 -22.58 -25.17 -13.23
C ALA A 136 -23.37 -24.18 -14.08
N THR A 137 -22.77 -23.04 -14.42
CA THR A 137 -23.22 -22.25 -15.57
C THR A 137 -22.84 -23.01 -16.83
N ASP A 138 -23.84 -23.69 -17.38
CA ASP A 138 -23.88 -24.20 -18.74
C ASP A 138 -23.42 -23.12 -19.71
N SER A 139 -22.30 -23.37 -20.38
CA SER A 139 -21.79 -22.58 -21.51
C SER A 139 -21.84 -23.49 -22.72
N ALA A 140 -23.01 -23.56 -23.34
CA ALA A 140 -23.24 -23.89 -24.74
C ALA A 140 -24.18 -22.77 -25.23
N GLU A 141 -23.92 -21.99 -26.27
CA GLU A 141 -23.47 -22.25 -27.64
C GLU A 141 -22.56 -21.05 -28.06
N THR A 142 -21.43 -21.15 -28.76
CA THR A 142 -21.04 -21.78 -30.03
C THR A 142 -21.88 -21.38 -31.25
N SER A 143 -21.31 -20.47 -32.04
CA SER A 143 -21.38 -20.33 -33.51
C SER A 143 -22.74 -19.94 -34.13
N ALA A 144 -22.84 -19.15 -35.19
CA ALA A 144 -21.91 -18.65 -36.21
C ALA A 144 -22.43 -17.32 -36.77
#